data_AF-A0A7X3UXV2-F1
#
_entry.id   AF-A0A7X3UXV2-F1
#
_cell.length_a   1.000
_cell.length_b   1.000
_cell.length_c   1.000
_cell.angle_alpha   90.00
_cell.angle_beta   90.00
_cell.angle_gamma   90.00
#
_symmetry.space_group_name_H-M   'P 1'
#
loop_
_entity.id
_entity.type
_entity.pdbx_description
1 polymer ?
#
loop_
_entity_poly.entity_id
_entity_poly.type
_entity_poly.pdbx_seq_one_letter_code
_entity_poly.pdbx_strand_id
1 'polypeptide(L)'
;MARHNREASGVDQRGFRYRISYQPDWLDRIRVTRRLPTGRQSTRTLFRNPARVRESREGGLVRTTIESREQDLRVEIIFRAAAGQVGEIEVHWSGAGGTEPFLDRVSFTLTAFR
;
A
#
# COMPACT_ATOMS: atom_id res chain seq x y z
N MET A 1 17.75 2.62 14.81
CA MET A 1 18.26 2.77 13.43
C MET A 1 17.07 2.78 12.49
N ALA A 2 16.94 3.81 11.64
CA ALA A 2 15.95 3.81 10.57
C ALA A 2 16.32 2.67 9.60
N ARG A 3 15.47 1.64 9.50
CA ARG A 3 15.74 0.53 8.59
C ARG A 3 15.42 0.94 7.17
N HIS A 4 16.26 0.49 6.24
CA HIS A 4 16.10 0.76 4.82
C HIS A 4 14.82 0.08 4.32
N ASN A 5 14.01 0.82 3.56
CA ASN A 5 12.84 0.24 2.92
C ASN A 5 13.27 -0.84 1.91
N ARG A 6 12.44 -1.87 1.76
CA ARG A 6 12.49 -2.81 0.65
C ARG A 6 11.54 -2.34 -0.45
N GLU A 7 11.87 -2.72 -1.67
CA GLU A 7 11.05 -2.45 -2.84
C GLU A 7 10.33 -3.72 -3.30
N ALA A 8 9.11 -3.57 -3.78
CA ALA A 8 8.31 -4.61 -4.40
C ALA A 8 7.46 -4.03 -5.53
N SER A 9 6.86 -4.92 -6.32
CA SER A 9 5.94 -4.52 -7.38
C SER A 9 4.75 -5.46 -7.47
N GLY A 10 3.61 -4.91 -7.89
CA GLY A 10 2.36 -5.65 -8.11
C GLY A 10 1.61 -5.17 -9.34
N VAL A 11 0.69 -5.98 -9.83
CA VAL A 11 -0.19 -5.62 -10.96
C VAL A 11 -1.64 -5.79 -10.54
N ASP A 12 -2.49 -4.81 -10.83
CA ASP A 12 -3.92 -4.91 -10.54
C ASP A 12 -4.68 -5.74 -11.59
N GLN A 13 -5.99 -5.83 -11.43
CA GLN A 13 -6.91 -6.53 -12.33
C GLN A 13 -7.12 -5.83 -13.69
N ARG A 14 -6.72 -4.55 -13.83
CA ARG A 14 -6.77 -3.80 -15.09
C ARG A 14 -5.42 -3.81 -15.81
N GLY A 15 -4.37 -4.39 -15.20
CA GLY A 15 -3.04 -4.49 -15.78
C GLY A 15 -2.07 -3.38 -15.36
N PHE A 16 -2.50 -2.44 -14.51
CA PHE A 16 -1.65 -1.35 -14.07
C PHE A 16 -0.60 -1.83 -13.08
N ARG A 17 0.63 -1.37 -13.28
CA ARG A 17 1.77 -1.70 -12.40
C ARG A 17 1.90 -0.74 -11.24
N TYR A 18 2.16 -1.32 -10.08
CA TYR A 18 2.40 -0.61 -8.83
C TYR A 18 3.81 -0.91 -8.33
N ARG A 19 4.53 0.13 -7.90
CA ARG A 19 5.76 0.04 -7.12
C ARG A 19 5.42 0.27 -5.65
N ILE A 20 6.05 -0.50 -4.79
CA ILE A 20 5.77 -0.55 -3.36
C ILE A 20 7.08 -0.43 -2.60
N SER A 21 7.26 0.66 -1.88
CA SER A 21 8.35 0.82 -0.92
C SER A 21 7.80 0.54 0.48
N TYR A 22 8.37 -0.41 1.22
CA TYR A 22 7.83 -0.86 2.51
C TYR A 22 8.94 -1.24 3.50
N GLN A 23 8.66 -1.20 4.81
CA GLN A 23 9.53 -1.86 5.79
C GLN A 23 9.09 -3.33 6.00
N PRO A 24 10.03 -4.29 6.06
CA PRO A 24 9.68 -5.70 6.18
C PRO A 24 9.13 -6.09 7.55
N ASP A 25 9.27 -5.22 8.55
CA ASP A 25 8.90 -5.46 9.94
C ASP A 25 7.47 -5.05 10.28
N TRP A 26 6.72 -4.54 9.32
CA TRP A 26 5.38 -4.00 9.59
C TRP A 26 4.32 -4.58 8.66
N LEU A 27 4.61 -4.69 7.36
CA LEU A 27 3.61 -4.98 6.34
C LEU A 27 3.56 -6.49 6.03
N ASP A 28 2.41 -7.14 6.18
CA ASP A 28 2.18 -8.51 5.69
C ASP A 28 1.74 -8.50 4.23
N ARG A 29 0.72 -7.71 3.88
CA ARG A 29 0.18 -7.69 2.51
C ARG A 29 -0.48 -6.37 2.15
N ILE A 30 -0.53 -6.11 0.84
CA ILE A 30 -1.33 -5.05 0.22
C ILE A 30 -2.30 -5.69 -0.76
N ARG A 31 -3.57 -5.35 -0.61
CA ARG A 31 -4.62 -5.65 -1.60
C ARG A 31 -5.09 -4.36 -2.25
N VAL A 32 -5.34 -4.44 -3.56
CA VAL A 32 -6.01 -3.40 -4.33
C VAL A 32 -7.41 -3.86 -4.67
N THR A 33 -8.35 -2.93 -4.54
CA THR A 33 -9.75 -3.16 -4.87
C THR A 33 -10.19 -2.08 -5.84
N ARG A 34 -10.81 -2.46 -6.95
CA ARG A 34 -11.41 -1.51 -7.91
C ARG A 34 -12.75 -1.98 -8.40
N ARG A 35 -13.50 -1.03 -8.96
CA ARG A 35 -14.69 -1.30 -9.75
C ARG A 35 -14.27 -1.60 -11.19
N LEU A 36 -14.78 -2.70 -11.73
CA LEU A 36 -14.63 -3.05 -13.14
C LEU A 36 -15.67 -2.27 -13.98
N PRO A 37 -15.48 -2.15 -15.31
CA PRO A 37 -16.49 -1.54 -16.20
C PRO A 37 -17.87 -2.20 -16.10
N THR A 38 -17.92 -3.47 -15.71
CA THR A 38 -19.17 -4.22 -15.44
C THR A 38 -19.89 -3.79 -14.16
N GLY A 39 -19.37 -2.81 -13.41
CA GLY A 39 -19.89 -2.35 -12.13
C GLY A 39 -19.51 -3.23 -10.93
N ARG A 40 -18.96 -4.43 -11.17
CA ARG A 40 -18.50 -5.36 -10.13
C ARG A 40 -17.24 -4.84 -9.43
N GLN A 41 -17.14 -5.08 -8.14
CA GLN A 41 -15.91 -4.85 -7.38
C GLN A 41 -15.01 -6.09 -7.45
N SER A 42 -13.73 -5.89 -7.73
CA SER A 42 -12.71 -6.95 -7.73
C SER A 42 -11.56 -6.58 -6.82
N THR A 43 -11.05 -7.55 -6.06
CA THR A 43 -9.92 -7.39 -5.15
C THR A 43 -8.78 -8.29 -5.61
N ARG A 44 -7.57 -7.74 -5.74
CA ARG A 44 -6.35 -8.47 -6.08
C ARG A 44 -5.26 -8.19 -5.06
N THR A 45 -4.50 -9.20 -4.69
CA THR A 45 -3.28 -9.00 -3.90
C THR A 45 -2.22 -8.35 -4.78
N LEU A 46 -1.83 -7.12 -4.47
CA LEU A 46 -0.71 -6.45 -5.13
C LEU A 46 0.63 -6.96 -4.61
N PHE A 47 0.70 -7.19 -3.30
CA PHE A 47 1.94 -7.55 -2.64
C PHE A 47 1.66 -8.42 -1.42
N ARG A 48 2.56 -9.36 -1.21
CA ARG A 48 2.68 -10.15 0.01
C ARG A 48 4.14 -10.16 0.43
N ASN A 49 4.40 -9.80 1.67
CA ASN A 49 5.74 -9.78 2.23
C ASN A 49 6.30 -11.21 2.29
N PRO A 50 7.51 -11.46 1.76
CA PRO A 50 8.20 -12.73 1.90
C PRO A 50 8.49 -13.08 3.36
N ALA A 51 8.74 -12.08 4.21
CA ALA A 51 8.84 -12.26 5.64
C ALA A 51 7.45 -12.71 6.16
N ARG A 52 7.38 -13.89 6.78
CA ARG A 52 6.12 -14.45 7.30
C ARG A 52 5.80 -13.98 8.71
N VAL A 53 6.80 -13.42 9.38
CA VAL A 53 6.74 -12.86 10.72
C VAL A 53 7.50 -11.55 10.72
N ARG A 54 7.19 -10.72 11.70
CA ARG A 54 7.94 -9.51 12.00
C ARG A 54 9.42 -9.85 12.19
N GLU A 55 10.33 -9.29 11.38
CA GLU A 55 11.77 -9.59 11.57
C GLU A 55 12.31 -8.86 12.82
N SER A 56 11.69 -7.78 13.29
CA SER A 56 12.02 -7.04 14.52
C SER A 56 10.90 -6.11 14.99
N ARG A 57 10.98 -5.58 16.22
CA ARG A 57 10.08 -4.51 16.71
C ARG A 57 10.16 -3.31 15.75
N GLU A 58 9.01 -2.75 15.38
CA GLU A 58 8.94 -1.63 14.43
C GLU A 58 9.75 -0.45 14.96
N GLY A 59 10.42 0.26 14.05
CA GLY A 59 10.86 1.61 14.37
C GLY A 59 9.62 2.46 14.68
N GLY A 60 9.73 3.42 15.60
CA GLY A 60 8.60 4.26 15.99
C GLY A 60 7.99 5.10 14.85
N LEU A 61 8.62 5.08 13.66
CA LEU A 61 8.14 5.66 12.42
C LEU A 61 8.35 4.65 11.28
N VAL A 62 7.27 4.31 10.59
CA VAL A 62 7.27 3.45 9.42
C VAL A 62 6.64 4.19 8.26
N ARG A 63 7.24 4.09 7.07
CA ARG A 63 6.71 4.70 5.85
C ARG A 63 6.50 3.61 4.80
N THR A 64 5.37 3.68 4.11
CA THR A 64 5.10 2.87 2.93
C THR A 64 4.53 3.69 1.81
N THR A 65 5.06 3.49 0.62
CA THR A 65 4.64 4.21 -0.59
C THR A 65 4.14 3.20 -1.61
N ILE A 66 2.98 3.49 -2.20
CA ILE A 66 2.38 2.73 -3.31
C ILE A 66 2.24 3.70 -4.49
N GLU A 67 2.95 3.44 -5.58
CA GLU A 67 2.99 4.32 -6.75
C GLU A 67 2.59 3.55 -8.01
N SER A 68 1.69 4.10 -8.82
CA SER A 68 1.38 3.64 -10.17
C SER A 68 1.54 4.81 -11.15
N ARG A 69 2.68 4.86 -11.83
CA ARG A 69 3.01 5.92 -12.81
C ARG A 69 2.04 6.01 -13.97
N GLU A 70 1.58 4.85 -14.46
CA GLU A 70 0.62 4.75 -15.58
C GLU A 70 -0.72 5.42 -15.26
N GLN A 71 -1.01 5.64 -13.98
CA GLN A 71 -2.25 6.23 -13.49
C GLN A 71 -2.01 7.57 -12.78
N ASP A 72 -0.77 8.07 -12.81
CA ASP A 72 -0.34 9.22 -12.01
C ASP A 72 -0.83 9.10 -10.55
N LEU A 73 -0.63 7.94 -9.93
CA LEU A 73 -1.13 7.65 -8.59
C LEU A 73 0.03 7.45 -7.64
N ARG A 74 0.04 8.19 -6.52
CA ARG A 74 0.94 7.93 -5.41
C ARG A 74 0.16 8.01 -4.10
N VAL A 75 0.28 6.96 -3.30
CA VAL A 75 -0.21 6.90 -1.92
C VAL A 75 0.99 6.71 -1.01
N GLU A 76 1.15 7.58 -0.03
CA GLU A 76 2.11 7.43 1.04
C GLU A 76 1.38 7.26 2.37
N ILE A 77 1.76 6.23 3.11
CA ILE A 77 1.20 5.90 4.41
C ILE A 77 2.35 5.97 5.40
N ILE A 78 2.21 6.87 6.37
CA ILE A 78 3.15 7.02 7.47
C ILE A 78 2.44 6.53 8.73
N PHE A 79 3.12 5.65 9.44
CA PHE A 79 2.64 5.05 10.64
C PHE A 79 3.60 5.37 11.77
N ARG A 80 3.10 6.04 12.81
CA ARG A 80 3.87 6.33 14.02
C ARG A 80 3.36 5.42 15.12
N ALA A 81 4.26 4.63 15.68
CA ALA A 81 3.96 3.78 16.83
C ALA A 81 4.86 4.14 18.01
N ALA A 82 4.23 4.27 19.17
CA ALA A 82 4.93 4.34 20.44
C ALA A 82 4.65 3.03 21.19
N ALA A 83 5.71 2.39 21.68
CA ALA A 83 5.63 1.19 22.52
C ALA A 83 4.86 -0.03 21.95
N GLY A 84 4.56 -0.08 20.64
CA GLY A 84 3.80 -1.17 20.02
C GLY A 84 2.30 -0.91 19.89
N GLN A 85 1.85 0.33 20.14
CA GLN A 85 0.52 0.80 19.78
C GLN A 85 0.61 1.80 18.64
N VAL A 86 -0.37 1.74 17.74
CA VAL A 86 -0.61 2.75 16.71
C VAL A 86 -0.87 4.09 17.42
N GLY A 87 0.02 5.05 17.28
CA GLY A 87 -0.19 6.40 17.80
C GLY A 87 -0.87 7.29 16.76
N GLU A 88 -0.41 7.22 15.51
CA GLU A 88 -0.88 8.10 14.44
C GLU A 88 -0.72 7.42 13.06
N ILE A 89 -1.71 7.62 12.19
CA ILE A 89 -1.67 7.19 10.79
C ILE A 89 -1.89 8.42 9.91
N GLU A 90 -0.90 8.77 9.10
CA GLU A 90 -0.99 9.82 8.09
C GLU A 90 -1.09 9.16 6.71
N VAL A 91 -2.08 9.57 5.91
CA VAL A 91 -2.28 9.08 4.54
C VAL A 91 -2.23 10.25 3.59
N HIS A 92 -1.19 10.29 2.76
CA HIS A 92 -1.06 11.25 1.67
C HIS A 92 -1.39 10.57 0.36
N TRP A 93 -2.20 11.25 -0.45
CA TRP A 93 -2.52 10.82 -1.80
C TRP A 93 -2.29 11.99 -2.76
N SER A 94 -1.69 11.68 -3.91
CA SER A 94 -1.55 12.60 -5.03
C SER A 94 -1.81 11.87 -6.34
N GLY A 95 -2.54 12.53 -7.24
CA GLY A 95 -2.76 12.02 -8.58
C GLY A 95 -3.98 12.62 -9.27
N ALA A 96 -3.98 12.59 -10.60
CA ALA A 96 -5.12 13.08 -11.38
C ALA A 96 -6.40 12.24 -11.21
N GLY A 97 -6.30 11.03 -10.66
CA GLY A 97 -7.44 10.11 -10.51
C GLY A 97 -8.13 9.92 -11.85
N GLY A 98 -7.52 9.12 -12.74
CA GLY A 98 -7.89 8.91 -14.15
C GLY A 98 -9.22 9.54 -14.61
N THR A 99 -9.14 10.40 -15.63
CA THR A 99 -10.19 11.26 -16.22
C THR A 99 -11.49 10.58 -16.70
N GLU A 100 -11.79 9.34 -16.32
CA GLU A 100 -13.05 8.68 -16.66
C GLU A 100 -14.18 9.01 -15.65
N PRO A 101 -15.42 9.26 -16.13
CA PRO A 101 -16.55 9.76 -15.34
C PRO A 101 -17.10 8.78 -14.30
N PHE A 102 -16.68 7.51 -14.32
CA PHE A 102 -16.88 6.61 -13.19
C PHE A 102 -15.68 6.75 -12.27
N LEU A 103 -15.80 7.58 -11.23
CA LEU A 103 -14.87 7.67 -10.10
C LEU A 103 -14.23 6.31 -9.81
N ASP A 104 -13.03 6.11 -10.35
CA ASP A 104 -12.34 4.83 -10.29
C ASP A 104 -11.75 4.72 -8.89
N ARG A 105 -12.60 4.31 -7.95
CA ARG A 105 -12.25 4.20 -6.55
C ARG A 105 -11.24 3.07 -6.41
N VAL A 106 -9.96 3.43 -6.36
CA VAL A 106 -8.87 2.53 -5.99
C VAL A 106 -8.80 2.51 -4.47
N SER A 107 -9.15 1.37 -3.88
CA SER A 107 -9.02 1.18 -2.43
C SER A 107 -7.83 0.28 -2.15
N PHE A 108 -6.96 0.70 -1.23
CA PHE A 108 -5.87 -0.13 -0.73
C PHE A 108 -6.24 -0.66 0.65
N THR A 109 -6.01 -1.94 0.87
CA THR A 109 -6.08 -2.55 2.19
C THR A 109 -4.69 -3.04 2.56
N LEU A 110 -4.15 -2.45 3.62
CA LEU A 110 -2.87 -2.83 4.20
C LEU A 110 -3.13 -3.68 5.43
N THR A 111 -2.38 -4.76 5.57
CA THR A 111 -2.44 -5.62 6.76
C THR A 111 -1.06 -5.63 7.37
N ALA A 112 -0.98 -5.23 8.64
CA ALA A 112 0.24 -5.31 9.41
C ALA A 112 0.42 -6.71 10.01
N PHE A 113 1.64 -7.07 10.40
CA PHE A 113 1.86 -8.26 11.23
C PHE A 113 1.12 -8.13 12.57
N ARG A 114 0.65 -9.27 13.09
CA ARG A 114 0.08 -9.38 14.43
C ARG A 114 1.18 -9.50 15.48
#